data_AF-A0A4Y2S2G1-F1
#
_entry.id   AF-A0A4Y2S2G1-F1
#
_cell.length_a   1.000
_cell.length_b   1.000
_cell.length_c   1.000
_cell.angle_alpha   90.00
_cell.angle_beta   90.00
_cell.angle_gamma   90.00
#
_symmetry.space_group_name_H-M   'P 1'
#
loop_
_entity.id
_entity.type
_entity.pdbx_description
1 polymer ?
#
loop_
_entity_poly.entity_id
_entity_poly.type
_entity_poly.pdbx_seq_one_letter_code
_entity_poly.pdbx_strand_id
1 'polypeptide(L)'
;VTSSFQPGEILITYSTDIGWSPYFPIISGVVTELGGLISHGAVVSREYGLPCVVGLQGATKRFRTGDYVLLDGKKGILQRLPQPDESNN
;
A
#
# COMPACT_ATOMS: atom_id res chain seq x y z
N VAL A 1 -5.50 -20.95 3.64
CA VAL A 1 -6.21 -19.76 3.14
C VAL A 1 -5.23 -18.99 2.28
N THR A 2 -5.35 -19.10 0.97
CA THR A 2 -4.48 -18.40 0.01
C THR A 2 -4.93 -16.94 0.00
N SER A 3 -4.30 -16.08 0.79
CA SER A 3 -4.51 -14.63 0.71
C SER A 3 -3.87 -14.13 -0.58
N SER A 4 -4.55 -14.33 -1.70
CA SER A 4 -4.13 -13.85 -3.02
C SER A 4 -4.37 -12.35 -3.08
N PHE A 5 -3.30 -11.57 -3.02
CA PHE A 5 -3.36 -10.16 -3.39
C PHE A 5 -3.86 -10.06 -4.83
N GLN A 6 -4.78 -9.13 -5.08
CA GLN A 6 -5.23 -8.84 -6.43
C GLN A 6 -4.31 -7.82 -7.11
N PRO A 7 -4.11 -7.93 -8.43
CA PRO A 7 -3.45 -6.89 -9.20
C PRO A 7 -4.17 -5.55 -8.99
N GLY A 8 -3.44 -4.52 -8.59
CA GLY A 8 -4.05 -3.22 -8.27
C GLY A 8 -4.16 -2.91 -6.78
N GLU A 9 -4.00 -3.90 -5.90
CA GLU A 9 -4.13 -3.66 -4.46
C GLU A 9 -2.95 -2.88 -3.88
N ILE A 10 -3.24 -2.14 -2.82
CA ILE A 10 -2.25 -1.35 -2.07
C ILE A 10 -1.93 -2.09 -0.78
N LEU A 11 -0.67 -2.43 -0.58
CA LEU A 11 -0.19 -3.09 0.63
C LEU A 11 -0.05 -2.05 1.75
N ILE A 12 -0.81 -2.21 2.83
CA ILE A 12 -0.68 -1.40 4.04
C ILE A 12 -0.18 -2.32 5.17
N THR A 13 1.02 -2.03 5.67
CA THR A 13 1.65 -2.82 6.74
C THR A 13 2.35 -1.92 7.74
N TYR A 14 2.68 -2.47 8.92
CA TYR A 14 3.49 -1.75 9.90
C TYR A 14 4.94 -1.61 9.41
N SER A 15 5.54 -2.70 8.96
CA SER A 15 6.88 -2.76 8.37
C SER A 15 6.93 -3.75 7.21
N THR A 16 7.81 -3.49 6.25
CA THR A 16 8.11 -4.40 5.15
C THR A 16 9.46 -5.07 5.37
N ASP A 17 9.46 -6.40 5.31
CA ASP A 17 10.63 -7.26 5.39
C ASP A 17 10.87 -8.01 4.07
N ILE A 18 11.98 -8.74 3.95
CA ILE A 18 12.36 -9.51 2.74
C ILE A 18 11.25 -10.49 2.30
N GLY A 19 10.43 -10.97 3.22
CA GLY A 19 9.29 -11.85 2.92
C GLY A 19 8.22 -11.22 2.02
N TRP A 20 8.21 -9.89 1.86
CA TRP A 20 7.25 -9.19 1.02
C TRP A 20 7.67 -9.05 -0.45
N SER A 21 8.95 -9.28 -0.77
CA SER A 21 9.51 -9.22 -2.13
C SER A 21 8.67 -9.91 -3.22
N PRO A 22 8.11 -11.12 -3.03
CA PRO A 22 7.28 -11.74 -4.08
C PRO A 22 5.94 -11.05 -4.34
N TYR A 23 5.47 -10.18 -3.45
CA TYR A 23 4.19 -9.47 -3.59
C TYR A 23 4.32 -8.12 -4.29
N PHE A 24 5.52 -7.51 -4.28
CA PHE A 24 5.80 -6.26 -5.00
C PHE A 24 5.34 -6.26 -6.46
N PRO A 25 5.59 -7.30 -7.29
CA PRO A 25 5.11 -7.31 -8.67
C PRO A 25 3.58 -7.42 -8.81
N ILE A 26 2.84 -7.77 -7.76
CA ILE A 26 1.38 -7.94 -7.78
C ILE A 26 0.68 -6.65 -7.32
N ILE A 27 1.21 -6.02 -6.28
CA ILE A 27 0.63 -4.82 -5.68
C ILE A 27 0.90 -3.58 -6.54
N SER A 28 -0.01 -2.60 -6.49
CA SER A 28 0.16 -1.31 -7.17
C SER A 28 0.70 -0.21 -6.25
N GLY A 29 0.96 -0.51 -4.98
CA GLY A 29 1.59 0.42 -4.07
C GLY A 29 1.85 -0.14 -2.68
N VAL A 30 2.71 0.54 -1.93
CA VAL A 30 3.12 0.15 -0.57
C VAL A 30 2.99 1.31 0.39
N VAL A 31 2.43 1.03 1.56
CA VAL A 31 2.33 1.95 2.70
C VAL A 31 2.88 1.28 3.94
N THR A 32 3.84 1.92 4.59
CA THR A 32 4.38 1.47 5.88
C THR A 32 4.18 2.50 6.99
N GLU A 33 3.86 2.02 8.19
CA GLU A 33 3.77 2.89 9.38
C GLU A 33 5.16 3.18 9.95
N LEU A 34 6.08 2.22 9.84
CA LEU A 34 7.45 2.30 10.33
C LEU A 34 8.43 2.29 9.15
N GLY A 35 9.49 3.09 9.28
CA GLY A 35 10.56 3.22 8.29
C GLY A 35 10.66 4.63 7.72
N GLY A 36 11.85 4.98 7.26
CA GLY A 36 12.12 6.23 6.55
C GLY A 36 12.16 6.04 5.04
N LEU A 37 12.28 7.15 4.30
CA LEU A 37 12.41 7.18 2.83
C LEU A 37 13.55 6.33 2.25
N ILE A 38 14.49 5.91 3.09
CA ILE A 38 15.69 5.12 2.79
C ILE A 38 15.59 3.67 3.33
N SER A 39 14.42 3.27 3.84
CA SER A 39 14.19 1.90 4.30
C SER A 39 14.20 0.89 3.14
N HIS A 40 14.48 -0.37 3.44
CA HIS A 40 14.51 -1.46 2.46
C HIS A 40 13.23 -1.50 1.60
N GLY A 41 12.05 -1.33 2.21
CA GLY A 41 10.79 -1.28 1.48
C GLY A 41 10.66 -0.10 0.51
N ALA A 42 11.19 1.07 0.86
CA ALA A 42 11.13 2.26 0.01
C ALA A 42 12.07 2.16 -1.20
N VAL A 43 13.24 1.55 -1.02
CA VAL A 43 14.19 1.29 -2.12
C VAL A 43 13.60 0.26 -3.09
N VAL A 44 13.14 -0.88 -2.58
CA VAL A 44 12.51 -1.92 -3.39
C VAL A 44 11.31 -1.36 -4.15
N SER A 45 10.39 -0.66 -3.49
CA SER A 45 9.23 -0.05 -4.18
C SER A 45 9.66 0.85 -5.35
N ARG A 46 10.74 1.62 -5.19
CA ARG A 46 11.28 2.47 -6.26
C ARG A 46 11.88 1.67 -7.42
N GLU A 47 12.58 0.57 -7.14
CA GLU A 47 13.12 -0.33 -8.16
C GLU A 47 12.00 -0.93 -9.02
N TYR A 48 10.86 -1.27 -8.40
CA TYR A 48 9.67 -1.75 -9.11
C TYR A 48 8.81 -0.62 -9.73
N GLY A 49 9.17 0.65 -9.54
CA GLY A 49 8.41 1.79 -10.06
C GLY A 49 7.07 2.04 -9.37
N LEU A 50 6.88 1.50 -8.15
CA LEU A 50 5.64 1.57 -7.41
C LEU A 50 5.59 2.80 -6.48
N PRO A 51 4.41 3.44 -6.34
CA PRO A 51 4.22 4.47 -5.31
C PRO A 51 4.40 3.86 -3.91
N CYS A 52 5.25 4.52 -3.12
CA CYS A 52 5.58 4.12 -1.76
C CYS A 52 5.40 5.27 -0.79
N VAL A 53 4.72 5.03 0.32
CA VAL A 53 4.57 5.98 1.43
C VAL A 53 5.03 5.32 2.71
N VAL A 54 5.90 5.98 3.45
CA VAL A 54 6.50 5.46 4.68
C VAL A 54 6.30 6.43 5.82
N GLY A 55 6.23 5.93 7.05
CA GLY A 55 6.02 6.76 8.24
C GLY A 55 4.55 7.16 8.45
N LEU A 56 3.60 6.45 7.84
CA LEU A 56 2.18 6.76 7.97
C LEU A 56 1.60 6.16 9.25
N GLN A 57 1.85 6.79 10.40
CA GLN A 57 1.39 6.29 11.69
C GLN A 57 -0.14 6.12 11.77
N GLY A 58 -0.57 4.93 12.18
CA GLY A 58 -1.97 4.57 12.33
C GLY A 58 -2.65 4.09 11.04
N ALA A 59 -1.92 3.90 9.94
CA ALA A 59 -2.48 3.41 8.67
C ALA A 59 -3.16 2.05 8.83
N THR A 60 -2.52 1.09 9.48
CA THR A 60 -3.08 -0.27 9.65
C THR A 60 -4.34 -0.30 10.51
N LYS A 61 -4.51 0.71 11.39
CA LYS A 61 -5.71 0.87 12.21
C LYS A 61 -6.82 1.64 11.50
N ARG A 62 -6.45 2.58 10.63
CA ARG A 62 -7.38 3.44 9.88
C ARG A 62 -7.96 2.73 8.67
N PHE A 63 -7.17 1.91 7.99
CA PHE A 63 -7.53 1.22 6.75
C PHE A 63 -7.65 -0.28 6.97
N ARG A 64 -8.61 -0.90 6.29
CA ARG A 64 -8.86 -2.35 6.35
C ARG A 64 -8.89 -2.91 4.93
N THR A 65 -8.59 -4.20 4.80
CA THR A 65 -8.73 -4.92 3.54
C THR A 65 -10.14 -4.75 2.97
N GLY A 66 -10.24 -4.38 1.69
CA GLY A 66 -11.49 -4.07 1.01
C GLY A 66 -11.83 -2.57 0.94
N ASP A 67 -11.10 -1.71 1.67
CA ASP A 67 -11.25 -0.26 1.52
C ASP A 67 -10.68 0.23 0.18
N TYR A 68 -11.44 1.09 -0.49
CA TYR A 68 -10.91 1.85 -1.62
C TYR A 68 -10.06 3.00 -1.10
N VAL A 69 -8.80 3.05 -1.54
CA VAL A 69 -7.84 4.07 -1.12
C VAL A 69 -7.07 4.63 -2.31
N LEU A 70 -6.83 5.93 -2.30
CA LEU A 70 -5.94 6.62 -3.21
C LEU A 70 -4.58 6.76 -2.55
N LEU A 71 -3.55 6.19 -3.18
CA LEU A 71 -2.16 6.34 -2.76
C LEU A 71 -1.43 7.31 -3.68
N ASP A 72 -0.89 8.39 -3.12
CA ASP A 72 -0.02 9.33 -3.80
C ASP A 72 1.40 9.24 -3.22
N GLY A 73 2.26 8.46 -3.89
CA GLY A 73 3.66 8.28 -3.52
C GLY A 73 4.55 9.52 -3.72
N LYS A 74 4.09 10.53 -4.48
CA LYS A 74 4.84 11.80 -4.64
C LYS A 74 4.56 12.75 -3.48
N LYS A 75 3.30 12.83 -3.05
CA LYS A 75 2.88 13.69 -1.95
C LYS A 75 2.98 13.01 -0.57
N GLY A 76 3.12 11.69 -0.53
CA GLY A 76 3.13 10.94 0.73
C GLY A 76 1.73 10.81 1.35
N ILE A 77 0.68 10.81 0.53
CA ILE A 77 -0.72 10.87 1.00
C ILE A 77 -1.41 9.55 0.73
N LEU A 78 -2.13 9.04 1.73
CA LEU A 78 -3.07 7.95 1.59
C LEU A 78 -4.46 8.45 2.00
N GLN A 79 -5.41 8.39 1.07
CA GLN A 79 -6.77 8.89 1.27
C GLN A 79 -7.78 7.76 1.03
N ARG A 80 -8.72 7.55 1.96
CA ARG A 80 -9.85 6.63 1.71
C ARG A 80 -10.80 7.29 0.71
N LEU A 81 -11.12 6.58 -0.36
CA LEU A 81 -12.16 6.96 -1.30
C LEU A 81 -13.48 6.30 -0.88
N PRO A 82 -14.64 6.94 -1.13
CA PRO A 82 -15.90 6.23 -1.11
C PRO A 82 -15.80 5.08 -2.12
N GLN A 83 -16.23 3.88 -1.72
CA GLN A 83 -16.43 2.80 -2.70
C GLN A 83 -17.29 3.36 -3.82
N PRO A 84 -16.97 3.09 -5.09
CA PRO A 84 -17.89 3.44 -6.17
C PRO A 84 -19.21 2.74 -5.84
N ASP A 85 -20.21 3.51 -5.44
CA ASP A 85 -21.55 3.00 -5.22
C ASP A 85 -21.96 2.29 -6.51
N GLU A 86 -22.06 0.95 -6.49
CA GLU A 86 -22.81 0.16 -7.48
C GLU A 86 -24.33 0.42 -7.36
N SER A 87 -24.71 1.64 -6.98
CA SER A 87 -26.09 2.14 -6.97
C SER A 87 -26.28 3.05 -8.17
N ASN A 88 -26.05 2.55 -9.38
CA ASN A 88 -26.66 3.14 -10.57
C ASN A 88 -26.85 2.07 -11.66
N ASN A 89 -27.94 1.30 -11.50
CA ASN A 89 -28.88 0.83 -12.53
C ASN A 89 -28.33 0.46 -13.92
#